data_AF-A0A2N3E3S7-F1
#
_entry.id   AF-A0A2N3E3S7-F1
#
_cell.length_a   1.000
_cell.length_b   1.000
_cell.length_c   1.000
_cell.angle_alpha   90.00
_cell.angle_beta   90.00
_cell.angle_gamma   90.00
#
_symmetry.space_group_name_H-M   'P 1'
#
loop_
_entity.id
_entity.type
_entity.pdbx_description
1 polymer ?
#
loop_
_entity_poly.entity_id
_entity_poly.type
_entity_poly.pdbx_seq_one_letter_code
_entity_poly.pdbx_strand_id
1 'polypeptide(L)' 'MADEQRGVFDPKKSREQEYRETTQGRAVRPRDASTLIIVRRDGAAPRVLMGQRHADHKFMPNKFVFPG' A
#
# COMPACT_ATOMS: atom_id res chain seq x y z
N MET A 1 9.27 5.22 25.77
CA MET A 1 9.53 5.83 24.45
C MET A 1 9.80 4.67 23.51
N ALA A 2 8.74 4.09 22.94
CA ALA A 2 8.87 2.88 22.12
C ALA A 2 9.45 3.28 20.77
N ASP A 3 10.65 2.78 20.49
CA ASP A 3 11.39 3.03 19.27
C ASP A 3 10.65 2.36 18.10
N GLU A 4 10.19 3.20 17.18
CA GLU A 4 9.39 2.85 16.02
C GLU A 4 10.28 2.03 15.08
N GLN A 5 10.16 0.70 15.16
CA GLN A 5 10.85 -0.21 14.26
C GLN A 5 10.29 -0.04 12.84
N ARG A 6 10.76 0.98 12.13
CA ARG A 6 10.53 1.19 10.70
C ARG A 6 11.29 0.12 9.95
N GLY A 7 10.69 -1.07 9.87
CA GLY A 7 11.19 -2.16 9.06
C GLY A 7 11.35 -1.68 7.62
N VAL A 8 12.59 -1.69 7.14
CA VAL A 8 12.92 -1.50 5.72
C VAL A 8 12.05 -2.48 4.93
N PHE A 9 11.30 -1.98 3.94
CA PHE A 9 10.45 -2.80 3.08
C PHE A 9 11.30 -3.90 2.41
N ASP A 10 11.07 -5.16 2.78
CA ASP A 10 11.70 -6.33 2.16
C ASP A 10 10.79 -6.87 1.04
N PRO A 11 11.17 -6.73 -0.24
CA PRO A 11 10.37 -7.19 -1.36
C PRO A 11 10.07 -8.69 -1.31
N LYS A 12 10.93 -9.51 -0.70
CA LYS A 12 10.75 -10.97 -0.63
C LYS A 12 9.64 -11.37 0.34
N LYS A 13 9.40 -10.57 1.38
CA LYS A 13 8.32 -10.78 2.37
C LYS A 13 6.98 -10.16 1.95
N SER A 14 6.92 -9.49 0.80
CA SER A 14 5.71 -8.84 0.31
C SER A 14 4.55 -9.82 0.04
N ARG A 15 4.87 -11.08 -0.32
CA ARG A 15 3.86 -12.11 -0.64
C ARG A 15 3.03 -12.53 0.57
N GLU A 16 3.65 -12.62 1.74
CA GLU A 16 2.96 -12.92 3.01
C GLU A 16 2.02 -11.79 3.43
N GLN A 17 2.33 -10.57 2.97
CA GLN A 17 1.54 -9.37 3.23
C GLN A 17 0.44 -9.14 2.17
N GLU A 18 0.42 -9.93 1.08
CA GLU A 18 -0.53 -9.80 -0.02
C GLU A 18 -1.89 -10.34 0.46
N TYR A 19 -2.85 -9.43 0.69
CA TYR A 19 -4.22 -9.85 0.99
C TYR A 19 -4.84 -10.46 -0.27
N ARG A 20 -4.87 -11.78 -0.32
CA ARG A 20 -5.62 -12.55 -1.32
C ARG A 20 -6.79 -13.20 -0.60
N GLU A 21 -8.00 -12.72 -0.88
CA GLU A 21 -9.19 -13.48 -0.56
C GLU A 21 -9.09 -14.80 -1.34
N THR A 22 -9.09 -15.93 -0.65
CA THR A 22 -9.07 -17.26 -1.27
C THR A 22 -10.45 -17.57 -1.84
N THR A 23 -10.92 -16.74 -2.77
CA THR A 23 -12.22 -16.91 -3.39
C THR A 23 -12.07 -17.98 -4.46
N GLN A 24 -12.72 -19.13 -4.27
CA GLN A 24 -12.90 -20.17 -5.29
C GLN A 24 -13.88 -19.69 -6.39
N GLY A 25 -13.59 -18.55 -6.99
CA GLY A 25 -14.49 -17.85 -7.92
C GLY A 25 -13.77 -17.42 -9.19
N ARG A 26 -14.57 -17.08 -10.20
CA ARG A 26 -14.06 -16.53 -11.46
C ARG A 26 -13.29 -15.23 -11.20
N ALA A 27 -12.15 -15.07 -11.87
CA ALA A 27 -11.37 -13.83 -11.81
C ALA A 27 -12.25 -12.60 -12.09
N VAL A 28 -12.09 -11.56 -11.27
CA VAL A 28 -12.83 -10.31 -11.44
C VAL A 28 -12.36 -9.57 -12.70
N ARG A 29 -13.29 -8.93 -13.41
CA ARG A 29 -12.94 -8.07 -14.55
C ARG A 29 -12.20 -6.84 -14.04
N PRO A 30 -10.99 -6.52 -14.55
CA PRO A 30 -10.29 -5.30 -14.20
C PRO A 30 -11.15 -4.06 -14.47
N ARG A 31 -10.98 -3.04 -13.62
CA ARG A 31 -11.59 -1.72 -13.78
C ARG A 31 -10.47 -0.71 -13.95
N ASP A 32 -10.73 0.34 -14.73
CA ASP A 32 -9.81 1.45 -14.84
C ASP A 32 -9.62 2.12 -13.48
N ALA A 33 -8.38 2.46 -13.17
CA ALA A 33 -8.01 3.13 -11.94
C ALA A 33 -6.89 4.14 -12.25
N SER A 34 -6.85 5.23 -11.49
CA SER A 34 -5.82 6.26 -11.59
C SER A 34 -5.29 6.58 -10.20
N THR A 35 -4.01 6.92 -10.10
CA THR A 35 -3.40 7.32 -8.83
C THR A 35 -2.60 8.61 -9.00
N LEU A 36 -2.55 9.41 -7.94
CA LEU A 36 -1.74 10.61 -7.84
C LEU A 36 -0.47 10.30 -7.04
N ILE A 37 0.69 10.56 -7.63
CA ILE A 37 1.99 10.45 -6.95
C ILE A 37 2.48 11.86 -6.64
N ILE A 38 2.58 12.21 -5.35
CA ILE A 38 3.12 13.50 -4.90
C ILE A 38 4.53 13.29 -4.34
N VAL A 39 5.50 13.97 -4.96
CA VAL A 39 6.91 13.93 -4.54
C VAL A 39 7.31 15.27 -3.94
N ARG A 40 7.74 15.25 -2.68
CA ARG A 40 8.31 16.40 -1.97
C ARG A 40 9.84 16.33 -2.04
N ARG A 41 10.47 17.42 -2.50
CA ARG A 41 11.92 17.50 -2.82
C ARG A 41 12.68 18.54 -2.01
N ASP A 42 12.11 19.00 -0.90
CA ASP A 42 12.64 20.08 -0.05
C ASP A 42 13.69 19.62 0.99
N GLY A 43 14.11 18.35 0.98
CA GLY A 43 15.08 17.80 1.93
C GLY A 43 16.16 16.98 1.24
N ALA A 44 17.09 16.43 2.03
CA ALA A 44 18.25 15.68 1.53
C ALA A 44 17.89 14.46 0.65
N ALA A 45 16.70 13.90 0.84
CA ALA A 45 16.14 12.86 -0.01
C ALA A 45 14.68 13.17 -0.39
N PRO A 46 14.25 12.79 -1.60
CA PRO A 46 12.85 12.91 -2.01
C PRO A 46 11.95 12.05 -1.12
N ARG A 47 10.76 12.58 -0.80
CA ARG A 47 9.75 11.89 0.01
C ARG A 47 8.45 11.78 -0.79
N VAL A 48 7.78 10.64 -0.71
CA VAL A 48 6.52 10.40 -1.42
C VAL A 48 5.35 10.42 -0.42
N LEU A 49 4.24 11.06 -0.80
CA LEU A 49 3.01 11.02 0.01
C LEU A 49 2.32 9.67 -0.16
N MET A 50 2.00 9.04 0.97
CA MET A 50 1.23 7.81 1.06
C MET A 50 0.11 7.99 2.09
N GLY A 51 -1.03 7.33 1.89
CA GLY A 51 -2.13 7.24 2.86
C GLY A 51 -2.33 5.81 3.34
N GLN A 52 -2.67 5.62 4.62
CA GLN A 52 -3.06 4.31 5.14
C GLN A 52 -4.55 4.07 4.89
N ARG A 53 -4.91 2.92 4.32
CA ARG A 53 -6.30 2.55 4.12
C ARG A 53 -6.91 2.02 5.42
N HIS A 54 -8.17 2.40 5.66
CA HIS A 54 -8.98 1.86 6.74
C HIS A 54 -9.14 0.32 6.62
N ALA A 55 -9.33 -0.35 7.77
CA ALA A 55 -9.42 -1.81 7.85
C ALA A 55 -10.60 -2.41 7.05
N ASP A 56 -11.68 -1.66 6.92
CA ASP A 56 -12.91 -2.12 6.26
C ASP A 56 -12.89 -1.94 4.73
N HIS A 57 -11.78 -1.47 4.15
CA HIS A 57 -11.69 -1.39 2.70
C HIS A 57 -11.59 -2.78 2.06
N LYS A 58 -12.47 -3.06 1.09
CA LYS A 58 -12.46 -4.30 0.31
C LYS A 58 -11.15 -4.55 -0.46
N PHE A 59 -10.46 -3.49 -0.85
CA PHE A 59 -9.21 -3.56 -1.62
C PHE A 59 -8.07 -3.03 -0.75
N MET A 60 -7.02 -3.82 -0.53
CA MET A 60 -5.81 -3.45 0.24
C MET A 60 -6.07 -2.81 1.64
N PRO A 61 -6.89 -3.42 2.51
CA PRO A 61 -7.11 -2.89 3.86
C PRO A 61 -5.80 -2.84 4.66
N ASN A 62 -5.68 -1.84 5.55
CA ASN A 62 -4.51 -1.63 6.42
C ASN A 62 -3.17 -1.40 5.70
N LYS A 63 -3.17 -1.12 4.40
CA LYS A 63 -1.94 -0.84 3.62
C LYS A 63 -1.73 0.65 3.40
N PHE A 64 -0.46 1.03 3.28
CA PHE A 64 -0.07 2.33 2.73
C PHE A 64 -0.14 2.29 1.21
N VAL A 65 -0.90 3.21 0.61
CA VAL A 65 -1.11 3.30 -0.83
C VAL A 65 -0.93 4.75 -1.31
N PHE A 66 -0.73 4.94 -2.60
CA PHE A 66 -0.82 6.25 -3.21
C PHE A 66 -2.28 6.74 -3.22
N PRO A 67 -2.53 8.06 -3.12
CA PRO A 67 -3.87 8.62 -3.28
C PRO A 67 -4.48 8.28 -4.64
N GLY A 68 -5.78 7.95 -4.66
CA GLY A 68 -6.54 7.57 -5.87
C GLY A 68 -7.31 6.28 -5.71
#